data_AF-A0A4Z1PB03-F1
#
_entry.id   AF-A0A4Z1PB03-F1
#
_cell.length_a   1.000
_cell.length_b   1.000
_cell.length_c   1.000
_cell.angle_alpha   90.00
_cell.angle_beta   90.00
_cell.angle_gamma   90.00
#
_symmetry.space_group_name_H-M   'P 1'
#
loop_
_entity.id
_entity.type
_entity.pdbx_description
1 polymer ?
#
loop_
_entity_poly.entity_id
_entity_poly.type
_entity_poly.pdbx_seq_one_letter_code
_entity_poly.pdbx_strand_id
1 'polypeptide(L)'
;MVPPSFHQNSTSTSSNEVVANTMNQIFIGSLYIVAHADDDLLFQNPDLLTELKNQSRCMTSMYLTAGNAGLDLDYVKSRETGSKAAYSFMIGSDASQPRHVTWTTTTASLADQRVVIEINNANPNVQKVWLRIPDGNYLGNGYPASNNTSLRKLYNGEIEDIRTLPIVDAPVALRRQEPMDTLFSTYTLDGLKQAISELVVLTKPVVVRTQDWRGEGRSDHSDHYTTAKLVQDVVGSKGIDIVGYVQYTIATWPVNLDLTSENYTQKSNAFFAYAKYDNQEVEIRDHDVVPTLS
;
A
#
# COMPACT_ATOMS: atom_id res chain seq x y z
N MET A 1 16.87 -23.69 -59.57
CA MET A 1 16.82 -22.30 -59.05
C MET A 1 15.39 -21.96 -58.77
N VAL A 2 15.05 -21.84 -57.49
CA VAL A 2 13.75 -21.44 -56.93
C VAL A 2 14.09 -20.39 -55.87
N PRO A 3 13.40 -19.25 -55.79
CA PRO A 3 13.72 -18.20 -54.82
C PRO A 3 13.39 -18.66 -53.38
N PRO A 4 14.12 -18.19 -52.36
CA PRO A 4 13.95 -18.66 -50.99
C PRO A 4 12.70 -18.06 -50.32
N SER A 5 11.98 -18.90 -49.58
CA SER A 5 10.93 -18.53 -48.63
C SER A 5 11.51 -18.36 -47.23
N PHE A 6 11.22 -17.23 -46.57
CA PHE A 6 11.58 -17.00 -45.17
C PHE A 6 10.60 -17.70 -44.23
N HIS A 7 11.11 -18.53 -43.31
CA HIS A 7 10.39 -18.95 -42.12
C HIS A 7 10.75 -18.02 -40.95
N GLN A 8 9.81 -17.20 -40.50
CA GLN A 8 9.83 -16.66 -39.14
C GLN A 8 9.24 -17.73 -38.20
N ASN A 9 10.09 -18.39 -37.43
CA ASN A 9 9.64 -18.99 -36.18
C ASN A 9 9.48 -17.86 -35.16
N SER A 10 8.29 -17.26 -35.09
CA SER A 10 7.88 -16.55 -33.89
C SER A 10 7.28 -17.61 -32.94
N THR A 11 8.13 -18.24 -32.14
CA THR A 11 7.65 -18.87 -30.91
C THR A 11 7.09 -17.75 -30.05
N SER A 12 5.77 -17.60 -30.04
CA SER A 12 5.05 -16.76 -29.11
C SER A 12 5.18 -17.39 -27.71
N THR A 13 6.25 -17.05 -27.00
CA THR A 13 6.31 -17.21 -25.55
C THR A 13 5.18 -16.35 -24.97
N SER A 14 4.14 -17.01 -24.46
CA SER A 14 3.01 -16.34 -23.84
C SER A 14 3.49 -15.46 -22.68
N SER A 15 2.93 -14.26 -22.56
CA SER A 15 3.25 -13.23 -21.58
C SER A 15 3.03 -13.62 -20.10
N ASN A 16 2.56 -14.84 -19.82
CA ASN A 16 2.67 -15.44 -18.49
C ASN A 16 4.14 -15.66 -18.07
N GLU A 17 5.06 -15.75 -19.04
CA GLU A 17 6.47 -15.99 -18.77
C GLU A 17 7.27 -14.73 -18.40
N VAL A 18 6.86 -13.51 -18.74
CA VAL A 18 7.69 -12.32 -18.41
C VAL A 18 7.50 -11.86 -16.95
N VAL A 19 6.38 -12.22 -16.33
CA VAL A 19 6.20 -12.10 -14.86
C VAL A 19 6.77 -13.33 -14.14
N ALA A 20 6.91 -14.47 -14.83
CA ALA A 20 7.41 -15.72 -14.24
C ALA A 20 8.92 -15.97 -14.46
N ASN A 21 9.59 -15.34 -15.44
CA ASN A 21 10.97 -15.67 -15.84
C ASN A 21 12.08 -14.95 -15.06
N THR A 22 11.75 -14.33 -13.93
CA THR A 22 12.69 -14.09 -12.82
C THR A 22 12.35 -14.89 -11.56
N MET A 23 11.31 -15.74 -11.58
CA MET A 23 10.74 -16.37 -10.39
C MET A 23 11.13 -17.85 -10.26
N ASN A 24 12.43 -18.15 -10.20
CA ASN A 24 12.92 -19.48 -9.82
C ASN A 24 13.13 -19.64 -8.31
N GLN A 25 12.49 -18.76 -7.51
CA GLN A 25 12.27 -18.97 -6.08
C GLN A 25 10.80 -18.69 -5.78
N ILE A 26 10.13 -19.65 -5.13
CA ILE A 26 8.79 -19.47 -4.58
C ILE A 26 8.92 -18.46 -3.44
N PHE A 27 8.82 -17.16 -3.75
CA PHE A 27 8.72 -16.16 -2.69
C PHE A 27 7.29 -16.19 -2.16
N ILE A 28 7.12 -16.88 -1.02
CA ILE A 28 6.04 -16.57 -0.08
C ILE A 28 6.12 -15.08 0.27
N GLY A 29 4.99 -14.38 0.21
CA GLY A 29 4.96 -12.93 0.42
C GLY A 29 4.50 -12.52 1.83
N SER A 30 4.75 -11.26 2.18
CA SER A 30 4.02 -10.51 3.20
C SER A 30 3.26 -9.39 2.51
N LEU A 31 1.98 -9.24 2.84
CA LEU A 31 1.13 -8.20 2.26
C LEU A 31 0.65 -7.26 3.36
N TYR A 32 0.97 -5.98 3.23
CA TYR A 32 0.48 -4.90 4.08
C TYR A 32 -0.66 -4.22 3.32
N ILE A 33 -1.85 -4.12 3.92
CA ILE A 33 -2.98 -3.40 3.32
C ILE A 33 -3.46 -2.38 4.33
N VAL A 34 -3.24 -1.10 4.02
CA VAL A 34 -3.48 0.02 4.93
C VAL A 34 -4.26 1.16 4.26
N ALA A 35 -4.81 2.06 5.07
CA ALA A 35 -5.63 3.16 4.58
C ALA A 35 -4.76 4.28 4.00
N HIS A 36 -3.71 4.69 4.73
CA HIS A 36 -2.90 5.87 4.44
C HIS A 36 -1.40 5.56 4.33
N ALA A 37 -0.63 6.47 3.72
CA ALA A 37 0.76 6.27 3.29
C ALA A 37 1.79 6.04 4.41
N ASP A 38 1.40 6.31 5.65
CA ASP A 38 2.16 6.30 6.89
C ASP A 38 1.70 5.25 7.91
N ASP A 39 0.51 4.66 7.73
CA ASP A 39 -0.07 3.71 8.68
C ASP A 39 0.82 2.50 8.98
N ASP A 40 1.49 1.99 7.96
CA ASP A 40 2.42 0.87 8.10
C ASP A 40 3.69 1.27 8.86
N LEU A 41 4.12 2.52 8.73
CA LEU A 41 5.22 3.10 9.48
C LEU A 41 4.88 3.30 10.95
N LEU A 42 3.69 3.85 11.23
CA LEU A 42 3.23 4.20 12.57
C LEU A 42 2.83 2.97 13.38
N PHE A 43 2.01 2.09 12.81
CA PHE A 43 1.30 1.05 13.59
C PHE A 43 1.84 -0.35 13.39
N GLN A 44 2.51 -0.63 12.26
CA GLN A 44 2.97 -1.99 11.90
C GLN A 44 4.49 -2.17 12.09
N ASN A 45 5.19 -1.14 12.56
CA ASN A 45 6.55 -1.27 13.07
C ASN A 45 6.56 -1.72 14.55
N PRO A 46 7.53 -2.58 14.95
CA PRO A 46 8.77 -2.91 14.24
C PRO A 46 8.71 -4.16 13.32
N ASP A 47 7.54 -4.77 13.10
CA ASP A 47 7.43 -5.95 12.22
C ASP A 47 7.82 -5.62 10.78
N LEU A 48 7.34 -4.48 10.25
CA LEU A 48 7.70 -3.98 8.92
C LEU A 48 9.22 -3.86 8.75
N LEU A 49 9.88 -3.14 9.66
CA LEU A 49 11.33 -2.99 9.70
C LEU A 49 12.06 -4.34 9.75
N THR A 50 11.59 -5.26 10.59
CA THR A 50 12.18 -6.59 10.75
C THR A 50 12.11 -7.39 9.45
N GLU A 51 10.96 -7.38 8.77
CA GLU A 51 10.78 -8.08 7.51
C GLU A 51 11.59 -7.45 6.36
N LEU A 52 11.63 -6.11 6.27
CA LEU A 52 12.43 -5.40 5.27
C LEU A 52 13.93 -5.70 5.42
N LYS A 53 14.42 -5.82 6.66
CA LYS A 53 15.82 -6.16 6.95
C LYS A 53 16.15 -7.63 6.65
N ASN A 54 15.23 -8.53 6.97
CA ASN A 54 15.45 -9.96 6.77
C ASN A 54 15.45 -10.36 5.29
N GLN A 55 14.74 -9.61 4.42
CA GLN A 55 14.69 -9.82 2.97
C GLN A 55 14.33 -11.27 2.55
N SER A 56 13.62 -12.00 3.42
CA SER A 56 13.32 -13.42 3.23
C SER A 56 12.05 -13.67 2.41
N ARG A 57 11.26 -12.63 2.18
CA ARG A 57 9.95 -12.67 1.50
C ARG A 57 9.81 -11.48 0.56
N CYS A 58 8.97 -11.64 -0.47
CA CYS A 58 8.43 -10.49 -1.18
C CYS A 58 7.54 -9.70 -0.23
N MET A 59 7.70 -8.38 -0.21
CA MET A 59 6.88 -7.47 0.57
C MET A 59 6.12 -6.56 -0.38
N THR A 60 4.80 -6.57 -0.26
CA THR A 60 3.94 -5.65 -1.00
C THR A 60 3.10 -4.85 -0.02
N SER A 61 3.05 -3.54 -0.20
CA SER A 61 2.23 -2.64 0.61
C SER A 61 1.19 -1.96 -0.29
N MET A 62 -0.09 -2.22 -0.02
CA MET A 62 -1.23 -1.63 -0.70
C MET A 62 -1.85 -0.54 0.16
N TYR A 63 -2.02 0.63 -0.42
CA TYR A 63 -2.61 1.80 0.24
C TYR A 63 -3.94 2.12 -0.45
N LEU A 64 -5.04 2.00 0.30
CA LEU A 64 -6.38 2.16 -0.26
C LEU A 64 -6.68 3.62 -0.60
N THR A 65 -6.44 4.53 0.34
CA THR A 65 -6.73 5.95 0.13
C THR A 65 -5.49 6.74 -0.28
N ALA A 66 -5.72 7.90 -0.85
CA ALA A 66 -4.70 8.90 -1.12
C ALA A 66 -4.27 9.63 0.17
N GLY A 67 -5.04 9.50 1.26
CA GLY A 67 -4.84 10.21 2.51
C GLY A 67 -4.60 11.70 2.32
N ASN A 68 -5.34 12.30 1.39
CA ASN A 68 -5.06 13.65 0.93
C ASN A 68 -5.65 14.72 1.84
N ALA A 69 -6.45 14.38 2.85
CA ALA A 69 -7.15 15.33 3.71
C ALA A 69 -7.90 16.44 2.92
N GLY A 70 -8.39 16.13 1.72
CA GLY A 70 -9.03 17.09 0.81
C GLY A 70 -8.08 17.96 -0.03
N LEU A 71 -6.76 17.81 0.13
CA LEU A 71 -5.71 18.47 -0.67
C LEU A 71 -5.51 17.78 -2.03
N ASP A 72 -4.67 18.38 -2.88
CA ASP A 72 -4.47 17.98 -4.27
C ASP A 72 -3.53 16.78 -4.45
N LEU A 73 -3.33 16.41 -5.72
CA LEU A 73 -2.46 15.29 -6.10
C LEU A 73 -0.98 15.55 -5.79
N ASP A 74 -0.53 16.80 -5.75
CA ASP A 74 0.86 17.12 -5.44
C ASP A 74 1.15 16.81 -3.97
N TYR A 75 0.20 17.11 -3.08
CA TYR A 75 0.28 16.68 -1.68
C TYR A 75 0.34 15.15 -1.55
N VAL A 76 -0.51 14.42 -2.28
CA VAL A 76 -0.51 12.94 -2.27
C VAL A 76 0.83 12.37 -2.73
N LYS A 77 1.37 12.87 -3.85
CA LYS A 77 2.67 12.45 -4.37
C LYS A 77 3.81 12.78 -3.41
N SER A 78 3.69 13.85 -2.64
CA SER A 78 4.63 14.16 -1.56
C SER A 78 4.59 13.08 -0.48
N ARG A 79 3.40 12.71 0.04
CA ARG A 79 3.25 11.62 1.03
C ARG A 79 3.76 10.27 0.50
N GLU A 80 3.44 9.92 -0.75
CA GLU A 80 3.97 8.70 -1.41
C GLU A 80 5.51 8.72 -1.47
N THR A 81 6.10 9.89 -1.74
CA THR A 81 7.56 10.09 -1.71
C THR A 81 8.13 9.94 -0.29
N GLY A 82 7.45 10.45 0.73
CA GLY A 82 7.80 10.21 2.13
C GLY A 82 7.79 8.73 2.50
N SER A 83 6.77 7.99 2.06
CA SER A 83 6.63 6.56 2.32
C SER A 83 7.77 5.76 1.67
N LYS A 84 8.16 6.14 0.44
CA LYS A 84 9.37 5.60 -0.21
C LYS A 84 10.64 5.95 0.56
N ALA A 85 10.79 7.18 1.05
CA ALA A 85 11.96 7.60 1.82
C ALA A 85 12.12 6.79 3.13
N ALA A 86 11.02 6.54 3.85
CA ALA A 86 11.01 5.70 5.04
C ALA A 86 11.42 4.25 4.74
N TYR A 87 10.90 3.65 3.67
CA TYR A 87 11.29 2.31 3.25
C TYR A 87 12.77 2.25 2.83
N SER A 88 13.23 3.24 2.07
CA SER A 88 14.65 3.36 1.70
C SER A 88 15.56 3.47 2.92
N PHE A 89 15.12 4.19 3.97
CA PHE A 89 15.82 4.26 5.24
C PHE A 89 15.86 2.89 5.94
N MET A 90 14.74 2.17 6.02
CA MET A 90 14.70 0.85 6.68
C MET A 90 15.51 -0.23 5.93
N ILE A 91 15.59 -0.16 4.59
CA ILE A 91 16.38 -1.08 3.75
C ILE A 91 17.87 -0.72 3.78
N GLY A 92 18.20 0.58 3.81
CA GLY A 92 19.57 1.08 3.89
C GLY A 92 20.12 0.89 5.30
N SER A 93 20.87 -0.20 5.50
CA SER A 93 21.38 -0.69 6.79
C SER A 93 22.34 0.24 7.58
N ASP A 94 22.35 1.55 7.34
CA ASP A 94 23.16 2.51 8.07
C ASP A 94 22.38 3.83 8.28
N ALA A 95 21.97 4.10 9.51
CA ALA A 95 21.30 5.34 9.90
C ALA A 95 22.15 6.60 9.62
N SER A 96 23.47 6.43 9.42
CA SER A 96 24.39 7.51 9.07
C SER A 96 24.55 7.74 7.56
N GLN A 97 24.05 6.82 6.71
CA GLN A 97 24.14 6.90 5.26
C GLN A 97 22.84 6.42 4.61
N PRO A 98 21.79 7.27 4.56
CA PRO A 98 20.60 6.93 3.79
C PRO A 98 21.01 6.71 2.33
N ARG A 99 20.95 5.45 1.87
CA ARG A 99 21.08 5.19 0.43
C ARG A 99 19.91 5.92 -0.23
N HIS A 100 20.21 6.77 -1.20
CA HIS A 100 19.19 7.26 -2.14
C HIS A 100 18.72 6.07 -2.98
N VAL A 101 17.80 5.29 -2.42
CA VAL A 101 17.18 4.19 -3.15
C VAL A 101 16.11 4.77 -4.05
N THR A 102 16.27 4.52 -5.34
CA THR A 102 15.32 4.95 -6.36
C THR A 102 14.22 3.90 -6.52
N TRP A 103 13.06 4.35 -6.97
CA TRP A 103 11.91 3.50 -7.22
C TRP A 103 11.51 3.63 -8.68
N THR A 104 11.19 2.52 -9.32
CA THR A 104 10.55 2.50 -10.63
C THR A 104 9.05 2.60 -10.43
N THR A 105 8.45 3.70 -10.90
CA THR A 105 7.00 3.92 -10.86
C THR A 105 6.37 3.54 -12.20
N THR A 106 5.28 2.79 -12.17
CA THR A 106 4.51 2.37 -13.35
C THR A 106 3.01 2.42 -13.04
N THR A 107 2.17 2.35 -14.08
CA THR A 107 0.74 2.08 -13.91
C THR A 107 0.39 0.69 -14.38
N ALA A 108 -0.49 0.01 -13.62
CA ALA A 108 -0.99 -1.33 -13.92
C ALA A 108 -2.51 -1.39 -13.67
N SER A 109 -3.11 -2.56 -13.85
CA SER A 109 -4.53 -2.80 -13.58
C SER A 109 -4.72 -3.92 -12.56
N LEU A 110 -5.65 -3.72 -11.61
CA LEU A 110 -6.21 -4.72 -10.70
C LEU A 110 -7.73 -4.64 -10.80
N ALA A 111 -8.40 -5.78 -11.06
CA ALA A 111 -9.84 -5.85 -11.32
C ALA A 111 -10.34 -4.81 -12.34
N ASP A 112 -9.60 -4.67 -13.45
CA ASP A 112 -9.84 -3.69 -14.52
C ASP A 112 -9.77 -2.20 -14.07
N GLN A 113 -9.24 -1.92 -12.87
CA GLN A 113 -9.01 -0.56 -12.35
C GLN A 113 -7.52 -0.22 -12.34
N ARG A 114 -7.17 1.03 -12.68
CA ARG A 114 -5.79 1.51 -12.66
C ARG A 114 -5.28 1.67 -11.23
N VAL A 115 -4.03 1.27 -11.04
CA VAL A 115 -3.26 1.49 -9.82
C VAL A 115 -1.86 1.96 -10.17
N VAL A 116 -1.23 2.71 -9.27
CA VAL A 116 0.20 3.01 -9.36
C VAL A 116 0.97 1.89 -8.67
N ILE A 117 2.00 1.36 -9.32
CA ILE A 117 2.92 0.39 -8.76
C ILE A 117 4.31 1.01 -8.69
N GLU A 118 4.93 0.91 -7.53
CA GLU A 118 6.32 1.34 -7.32
C GLU A 118 7.17 0.17 -6.87
N ILE A 119 8.25 -0.10 -7.59
CA ILE A 119 9.18 -1.19 -7.31
C ILE A 119 10.50 -0.59 -6.85
N ASN A 120 11.00 -1.06 -5.71
CA ASN A 120 12.28 -0.60 -5.19
C ASN A 120 13.43 -1.11 -6.08
N ASN A 121 14.28 -0.22 -6.60
CA ASN A 121 15.32 -0.60 -7.57
C ASN A 121 16.49 -1.37 -6.93
N ALA A 122 16.74 -1.17 -5.63
CA ALA A 122 17.79 -1.91 -4.92
C ALA A 122 17.31 -3.28 -4.45
N ASN A 123 16.00 -3.42 -4.18
CA ASN A 123 15.38 -4.66 -3.77
C ASN A 123 14.00 -4.82 -4.44
N PRO A 124 13.93 -5.40 -5.66
CA PRO A 124 12.67 -5.56 -6.40
C PRO A 124 11.60 -6.44 -5.71
N ASN A 125 11.98 -7.15 -4.64
CA ASN A 125 11.04 -7.88 -3.80
C ASN A 125 10.19 -6.94 -2.92
N VAL A 126 10.50 -5.64 -2.87
CA VAL A 126 9.74 -4.63 -2.13
C VAL A 126 8.95 -3.75 -3.11
N GLN A 127 7.63 -3.78 -2.98
CA GLN A 127 6.70 -3.11 -3.89
C GLN A 127 5.62 -2.34 -3.14
N LYS A 128 5.16 -1.24 -3.73
CA LYS A 128 4.02 -0.45 -3.24
C LYS A 128 2.95 -0.37 -4.31
N VAL A 129 1.69 -0.42 -3.88
CA VAL A 129 0.49 -0.32 -4.74
C VAL A 129 -0.41 0.78 -4.19
N TRP A 130 -0.66 1.82 -4.99
CA TRP A 130 -1.47 2.96 -4.59
C TRP A 130 -2.78 2.98 -5.38
N LEU A 131 -3.92 2.91 -4.68
CA LEU A 131 -5.24 3.04 -5.31
C LEU A 131 -5.69 4.50 -5.42
N ARG A 132 -5.21 5.37 -4.52
CA ARG A 132 -5.57 6.79 -4.42
C ARG A 132 -7.08 7.07 -4.33
N ILE A 133 -7.84 6.24 -3.61
CA ILE A 133 -9.23 6.55 -3.26
C ILE A 133 -9.24 7.82 -2.39
N PRO A 134 -10.17 8.78 -2.52
CA PRO A 134 -10.16 9.99 -1.69
C PRO A 134 -10.25 9.65 -0.21
N ASP A 135 -9.55 10.44 0.60
CA ASP A 135 -9.60 10.36 2.06
C ASP A 135 -11.04 10.53 2.57
N GLY A 136 -11.46 9.64 3.46
CA GLY A 136 -12.81 9.61 4.03
C GLY A 136 -13.04 10.60 5.16
N ASN A 137 -11.99 11.30 5.63
CA ASN A 137 -11.91 12.04 6.88
C ASN A 137 -12.14 11.18 8.13
N TYR A 138 -11.92 11.79 9.30
CA TYR A 138 -11.98 11.09 10.59
C TYR A 138 -13.29 10.30 10.81
N LEU A 139 -14.44 10.88 10.48
CA LEU A 139 -15.75 10.26 10.70
C LEU A 139 -16.30 9.50 9.48
N GLY A 140 -15.66 9.60 8.32
CA GLY A 140 -16.14 8.99 7.08
C GLY A 140 -17.09 9.87 6.28
N ASN A 141 -17.15 11.17 6.56
CA ASN A 141 -18.03 12.08 5.81
C ASN A 141 -17.45 12.45 4.44
N GLY A 142 -16.15 12.20 4.21
CA GLY A 142 -15.40 12.66 3.03
C GLY A 142 -15.07 14.15 3.08
N TYR A 143 -14.41 14.64 2.03
CA TYR A 143 -14.10 16.05 1.85
C TYR A 143 -14.93 16.66 0.71
N PRO A 144 -15.24 17.97 0.73
CA PRO A 144 -15.94 18.64 -0.37
C PRO A 144 -15.24 18.47 -1.73
N ALA A 145 -13.90 18.45 -1.75
CA ALA A 145 -13.10 18.24 -2.96
C ALA A 145 -13.35 16.89 -3.65
N SER A 146 -13.85 15.89 -2.91
CA SER A 146 -14.22 14.56 -3.41
C SER A 146 -15.73 14.31 -3.36
N ASN A 147 -16.54 15.37 -3.41
CA ASN A 147 -18.01 15.30 -3.30
C ASN A 147 -18.49 14.58 -2.03
N ASN A 148 -17.72 14.67 -0.94
CA ASN A 148 -18.00 14.00 0.33
C ASN A 148 -18.12 12.47 0.18
N THR A 149 -17.41 11.86 -0.77
CA THR A 149 -17.28 10.39 -0.87
C THR A 149 -16.24 9.88 0.13
N SER A 150 -16.40 8.64 0.58
CA SER A 150 -15.46 7.97 1.51
C SER A 150 -15.51 6.47 1.36
N LEU A 151 -14.45 5.76 1.78
CA LEU A 151 -14.45 4.30 1.84
C LEU A 151 -15.59 3.79 2.72
N ARG A 152 -15.84 4.45 3.86
CA ARG A 152 -16.93 4.07 4.78
C ARG A 152 -18.30 4.08 4.09
N LYS A 153 -18.59 5.15 3.34
CA LYS A 153 -19.85 5.28 2.59
C LYS A 153 -20.00 4.19 1.54
N LEU A 154 -18.92 3.86 0.82
CA LEU A 154 -18.92 2.76 -0.14
C LEU A 154 -19.18 1.42 0.56
N TYR A 155 -18.50 1.15 1.67
CA TYR A 155 -18.62 -0.09 2.42
C TYR A 155 -20.03 -0.29 3.00
N ASN A 156 -20.66 0.79 3.47
CA ASN A 156 -22.01 0.77 4.02
C ASN A 156 -23.12 0.76 2.95
N GLY A 157 -22.76 0.90 1.66
CA GLY A 157 -23.73 1.03 0.56
C GLY A 157 -24.46 2.38 0.52
N GLU A 158 -23.88 3.43 1.13
CA GLU A 158 -24.41 4.80 1.06
C GLU A 158 -24.11 5.48 -0.29
N ILE A 159 -23.08 4.99 -1.00
CA ILE A 159 -22.75 5.35 -2.39
C ILE A 159 -22.52 4.07 -3.20
N GLU A 160 -22.85 4.09 -4.49
CA GLU A 160 -22.70 2.94 -5.39
C GLU A 160 -21.24 2.71 -5.81
N ASP A 161 -20.51 3.80 -6.02
CA ASP A 161 -19.11 3.80 -6.40
C ASP A 161 -18.32 4.96 -5.81
N ILE A 162 -16.99 4.83 -5.82
CA ILE A 162 -16.05 5.88 -5.45
C ILE A 162 -14.99 6.05 -6.53
N ARG A 163 -14.78 7.30 -6.95
CA ARG A 163 -13.76 7.67 -7.94
C ARG A 163 -12.46 8.08 -7.24
N THR A 164 -11.33 7.60 -7.74
CA THR A 164 -9.99 7.93 -7.22
C THR A 164 -9.59 9.38 -7.52
N LEU A 165 -8.48 9.83 -6.93
CA LEU A 165 -7.68 10.91 -7.51
C LEU A 165 -7.00 10.45 -8.82
N PRO A 166 -6.39 11.35 -9.61
CA PRO A 166 -5.77 10.94 -10.85
C PRO A 166 -4.63 9.91 -10.68
N ILE A 167 -4.62 8.88 -11.53
CA ILE A 167 -3.63 7.81 -11.64
C ILE A 167 -2.75 8.07 -12.88
N VAL A 168 -1.87 9.08 -12.75
CA VAL A 168 -1.08 9.68 -13.83
C VAL A 168 0.41 9.56 -13.57
N ASP A 169 0.92 8.33 -13.49
CA ASP A 169 2.33 8.06 -13.20
C ASP A 169 2.91 7.03 -14.18
N ALA A 170 3.73 7.52 -15.11
CA ALA A 170 4.43 6.78 -16.15
C ALA A 170 3.54 5.97 -17.14
N PRO A 171 4.06 5.55 -18.32
CA PRO A 171 3.29 4.79 -19.29
C PRO A 171 2.78 3.46 -18.71
N VAL A 172 1.60 3.04 -19.17
CA VAL A 172 0.95 1.78 -18.77
C VAL A 172 1.90 0.61 -19.04
N ALA A 173 2.22 -0.17 -18.01
CA ALA A 173 2.76 -1.50 -18.21
C ALA A 173 1.63 -2.36 -18.82
N LEU A 174 1.61 -2.42 -20.16
CA LEU A 174 0.58 -2.98 -21.01
C LEU A 174 -0.08 -4.25 -20.43
N ARG A 175 -1.40 -4.20 -20.18
CA ARG A 175 -2.20 -5.43 -20.00
C ARG A 175 -3.56 -5.51 -20.71
N ARG A 176 -3.98 -4.52 -21.51
CA ARG A 176 -5.02 -4.72 -22.54
C ARG A 176 -4.76 -3.83 -23.76
N GLN A 177 -5.19 -4.30 -24.93
CA GLN A 177 -5.18 -3.56 -26.22
C GLN A 177 -6.23 -2.43 -26.27
N GLU A 178 -7.11 -2.35 -25.27
CA GLU A 178 -8.10 -1.28 -25.18
C GLU A 178 -7.50 -0.07 -24.43
N PRO A 179 -7.53 1.14 -25.01
CA PRO A 179 -7.10 2.34 -24.31
C PRO A 179 -7.99 2.56 -23.10
N MET A 180 -7.41 2.47 -21.91
CA MET A 180 -8.10 2.86 -20.68
C MET A 180 -8.13 4.39 -20.65
N ASP A 181 -9.22 4.96 -21.17
CA ASP A 181 -9.40 6.41 -21.42
C ASP A 181 -9.60 7.24 -20.14
N THR A 182 -9.23 6.73 -18.97
CA THR A 182 -9.50 7.40 -17.71
C THR A 182 -8.21 7.63 -16.93
N LEU A 183 -7.91 8.91 -16.69
CA LEU A 183 -6.93 9.35 -15.70
C LEU A 183 -7.32 8.92 -14.27
N PHE A 184 -8.43 8.22 -14.08
CA PHE A 184 -9.06 7.87 -12.81
C PHE A 184 -9.51 6.41 -12.83
N SER A 185 -9.63 5.83 -11.66
CA SER A 185 -10.35 4.57 -11.44
C SER A 185 -11.64 4.84 -10.69
N THR A 186 -12.62 3.95 -10.84
CA THR A 186 -13.89 4.00 -10.12
C THR A 186 -14.20 2.62 -9.56
N TYR A 187 -14.41 2.53 -8.26
CA TYR A 187 -14.64 1.27 -7.57
C TYR A 187 -16.07 1.22 -7.03
N THR A 188 -16.83 0.21 -7.43
CA THR A 188 -17.92 -0.33 -6.59
C THR A 188 -17.31 -1.10 -5.41
N LEU A 189 -18.11 -1.44 -4.39
CA LEU A 189 -17.63 -2.25 -3.27
C LEU A 189 -17.08 -3.61 -3.74
N ASP A 190 -17.80 -4.28 -4.65
CA ASP A 190 -17.37 -5.58 -5.21
C ASP A 190 -16.10 -5.43 -6.06
N GLY A 191 -15.99 -4.36 -6.86
CA GLY A 191 -14.79 -4.07 -7.64
C GLY A 191 -13.56 -3.83 -6.75
N LEU A 192 -13.71 -3.12 -5.63
CA LEU A 192 -12.63 -2.92 -4.66
C LEU A 192 -12.22 -4.23 -3.99
N LYS A 193 -13.20 -5.05 -3.56
CA LYS A 193 -12.94 -6.39 -3.00
C LYS A 193 -12.24 -7.30 -4.01
N GLN A 194 -12.60 -7.21 -5.29
CA GLN A 194 -11.95 -7.96 -6.37
C GLN A 194 -10.51 -7.51 -6.59
N ALA A 195 -10.23 -6.20 -6.59
CA ALA A 195 -8.87 -5.66 -6.72
C ALA A 195 -7.96 -6.13 -5.57
N ILE A 196 -8.46 -6.09 -4.33
CA ILE A 196 -7.75 -6.62 -3.16
C ILE A 196 -7.52 -8.13 -3.32
N SER A 197 -8.55 -8.90 -3.72
CA SER A 197 -8.42 -10.34 -3.91
C SER A 197 -7.43 -10.71 -5.02
N GLU A 198 -7.38 -9.94 -6.11
CA GLU A 198 -6.42 -10.15 -7.19
C GLU A 198 -4.99 -9.94 -6.69
N LEU A 199 -4.73 -8.88 -5.92
CA LEU A 199 -3.41 -8.67 -5.33
C LEU A 199 -3.02 -9.79 -4.37
N VAL A 200 -3.95 -10.30 -3.54
CA VAL A 200 -3.70 -11.46 -2.66
C VAL A 200 -3.31 -12.70 -3.47
N VAL A 201 -3.97 -12.95 -4.61
CA VAL A 201 -3.63 -14.08 -5.49
C VAL A 201 -2.25 -13.89 -6.15
N LEU A 202 -1.94 -12.68 -6.60
CA LEU A 202 -0.67 -12.36 -7.27
C LEU A 202 0.52 -12.45 -6.30
N THR A 203 0.35 -11.98 -5.07
CA THR A 203 1.42 -11.89 -4.06
C THR A 203 1.58 -13.16 -3.22
N LYS A 204 0.56 -14.04 -3.18
CA LYS A 204 0.54 -15.30 -2.42
C LYS A 204 1.09 -15.11 -0.99
N PRO A 205 0.51 -14.18 -0.20
CA PRO A 205 1.07 -13.85 1.09
C PRO A 205 0.84 -15.01 2.07
N VAL A 206 1.83 -15.25 2.95
CA VAL A 206 1.63 -16.11 4.11
C VAL A 206 1.02 -15.36 5.28
N VAL A 207 1.14 -14.03 5.27
CA VAL A 207 0.55 -13.13 6.26
C VAL A 207 0.05 -11.86 5.56
N VAL A 208 -1.16 -11.44 5.93
CA VAL A 208 -1.73 -10.13 5.60
C VAL A 208 -1.77 -9.29 6.86
N ARG A 209 -1.20 -8.09 6.81
CA ARG A 209 -1.16 -7.15 7.91
C ARG A 209 -2.01 -5.93 7.60
N THR A 210 -2.91 -5.57 8.50
CA THR A 210 -3.86 -4.45 8.30
C THR A 210 -4.23 -3.81 9.63
N GLN A 211 -5.08 -2.80 9.62
CA GLN A 211 -5.62 -2.14 10.81
C GLN A 211 -6.54 -3.07 11.65
N ASP A 212 -7.00 -2.63 12.82
CA ASP A 212 -7.85 -3.44 13.69
C ASP A 212 -9.30 -3.47 13.19
N TRP A 213 -9.74 -4.63 12.69
CA TRP A 213 -11.13 -4.85 12.24
C TRP A 213 -12.11 -5.12 13.38
N ARG A 214 -11.66 -5.20 14.64
CA ARG A 214 -12.50 -5.44 15.83
C ARG A 214 -12.88 -4.13 16.54
N GLY A 215 -12.31 -3.01 16.11
CA GLY A 215 -12.29 -1.74 16.85
C GLY A 215 -13.38 -0.73 16.51
N GLU A 216 -14.53 -1.10 15.93
CA GLU A 216 -15.57 -0.12 15.58
C GLU A 216 -15.97 0.72 16.80
N GLY A 217 -15.99 2.04 16.62
CA GLY A 217 -16.40 2.98 17.67
C GLY A 217 -15.32 3.32 18.71
N ARG A 218 -14.08 2.87 18.53
CA ARG A 218 -12.99 3.19 19.47
C ARG A 218 -12.34 4.58 19.27
N SER A 219 -12.98 5.55 18.63
CA SER A 219 -12.35 6.86 18.33
C SER A 219 -11.10 6.72 17.45
N ASP A 220 -11.26 6.04 16.31
CA ASP A 220 -10.22 5.89 15.28
C ASP A 220 -10.71 6.43 13.92
N HIS A 221 -9.80 6.64 12.98
CA HIS A 221 -10.11 7.15 11.65
C HIS A 221 -11.01 6.17 10.88
N SER A 222 -12.06 6.67 10.23
CA SER A 222 -13.04 5.84 9.52
C SER A 222 -12.43 4.90 8.46
N ASP A 223 -11.43 5.39 7.73
CA ASP A 223 -10.73 4.63 6.70
C ASP A 223 -9.91 3.45 7.28
N HIS A 224 -9.40 3.56 8.51
CA HIS A 224 -8.64 2.49 9.17
C HIS A 224 -9.53 1.26 9.36
N TYR A 225 -10.65 1.46 10.05
CA TYR A 225 -11.62 0.40 10.31
C TYR A 225 -12.19 -0.17 8.99
N THR A 226 -12.53 0.70 8.05
CA THR A 226 -13.10 0.25 6.76
C THR A 226 -12.10 -0.58 5.95
N THR A 227 -10.82 -0.18 5.94
CA THR A 227 -9.74 -0.96 5.31
C THR A 227 -9.60 -2.33 5.96
N ALA A 228 -9.54 -2.40 7.29
CA ALA A 228 -9.43 -3.66 8.01
C ALA A 228 -10.62 -4.59 7.76
N LYS A 229 -11.84 -4.03 7.67
CA LYS A 229 -13.07 -4.76 7.34
C LYS A 229 -13.05 -5.30 5.91
N LEU A 230 -12.62 -4.51 4.93
CA LEU A 230 -12.43 -4.98 3.55
C LEU A 230 -11.43 -6.13 3.47
N VAL A 231 -10.32 -6.03 4.21
CA VAL A 231 -9.32 -7.11 4.28
C VAL A 231 -9.90 -8.36 4.91
N GLN A 232 -10.65 -8.26 6.01
CA GLN A 232 -11.33 -9.40 6.61
C GLN A 232 -12.32 -10.06 5.66
N ASP A 233 -13.17 -9.27 4.99
CA ASP A 233 -14.16 -9.77 4.04
C ASP A 233 -13.51 -10.56 2.89
N VAL A 234 -12.33 -10.12 2.43
CA VAL A 234 -11.63 -10.75 1.30
C VAL A 234 -10.75 -11.92 1.75
N VAL A 235 -10.03 -11.79 2.87
CA VAL A 235 -8.94 -12.71 3.26
C VAL A 235 -9.37 -13.69 4.34
N GLY A 236 -10.34 -13.36 5.20
CA GLY A 236 -10.67 -14.08 6.43
C GLY A 236 -11.02 -15.56 6.27
N SER A 237 -11.48 -15.98 5.09
CA SER A 237 -11.82 -17.37 4.77
C SER A 237 -10.75 -18.11 3.95
N LYS A 238 -9.65 -17.45 3.57
CA LYS A 238 -8.62 -18.01 2.67
C LYS A 238 -7.55 -18.85 3.38
N GLY A 239 -7.62 -18.98 4.70
CA GLY A 239 -6.61 -19.70 5.50
C GLY A 239 -5.23 -19.02 5.51
N ILE A 240 -5.18 -17.71 5.22
CA ILE A 240 -3.99 -16.87 5.31
C ILE A 240 -4.01 -16.18 6.67
N ASP A 241 -2.86 -16.10 7.35
CA ASP A 241 -2.78 -15.40 8.63
C ASP A 241 -3.09 -13.91 8.45
N ILE A 242 -3.94 -13.36 9.30
CA ILE A 242 -4.26 -11.92 9.30
C ILE A 242 -3.85 -11.34 10.66
N VAL A 243 -2.99 -10.31 10.63
CA VAL A 243 -2.61 -9.55 11.83
C VAL A 243 -3.25 -8.17 11.76
N GLY A 244 -4.05 -7.85 12.78
CA GLY A 244 -4.69 -6.56 12.95
C GLY A 244 -3.92 -5.74 13.98
N TYR A 245 -3.44 -4.58 13.58
CA TYR A 245 -2.71 -3.66 14.46
C TYR A 245 -3.70 -2.67 15.04
N VAL A 246 -3.52 -2.23 16.29
CA VAL A 246 -4.37 -1.19 16.90
C VAL A 246 -3.79 0.19 16.55
N GLN A 247 -4.63 1.13 16.09
CA GLN A 247 -4.22 2.48 15.66
C GLN A 247 -4.25 3.47 16.84
N TYR A 248 -4.73 4.70 16.64
CA TYR A 248 -4.66 5.81 17.60
C TYR A 248 -5.23 5.54 18.99
N THR A 249 -6.07 4.51 19.16
CA THR A 249 -6.54 4.07 20.48
C THR A 249 -5.43 3.65 21.44
N ILE A 250 -4.25 3.29 20.91
CA ILE A 250 -3.06 2.96 21.70
C ILE A 250 -2.56 4.13 22.55
N ALA A 251 -2.94 5.37 22.25
CA ALA A 251 -2.49 6.56 23.00
C ALA A 251 -2.88 6.51 24.50
N THR A 252 -3.87 5.69 24.86
CA THR A 252 -4.31 5.50 26.25
C THR A 252 -3.78 4.21 26.90
N TRP A 253 -2.98 3.42 26.17
CA TRP A 253 -2.50 2.12 26.59
C TRP A 253 -1.06 2.19 27.13
N PRO A 254 -0.62 1.21 27.93
CA PRO A 254 0.77 1.13 28.36
C PRO A 254 1.73 0.97 27.17
N VAL A 255 2.88 1.63 27.23
CA VAL A 255 3.99 1.45 26.28
C VAL A 255 4.49 0.00 26.31
N ASN A 256 4.74 -0.61 25.15
CA ASN A 256 5.14 -2.02 25.01
C ASN A 256 6.40 -2.24 24.13
N LEU A 257 7.09 -1.17 23.73
CA LEU A 257 8.43 -1.18 23.12
C LEU A 257 9.27 -0.31 24.00
N ASP A 258 10.41 -0.86 24.34
CA ASP A 258 11.41 -0.14 25.08
C ASP A 258 11.85 1.10 24.28
N LEU A 259 11.60 2.28 24.83
CA LEU A 259 11.95 3.59 24.25
C LEU A 259 13.46 3.79 24.12
N THR A 260 14.26 2.94 24.77
CA THR A 260 15.72 2.93 24.67
C THR A 260 16.24 1.87 23.69
N SER A 261 15.34 1.07 23.12
CA SER A 261 15.72 0.01 22.17
C SER A 261 16.07 0.58 20.79
N GLU A 262 16.96 -0.13 20.11
CA GLU A 262 17.30 0.13 18.70
C GLU A 262 16.06 0.08 17.79
N ASN A 263 15.09 -0.79 18.10
CA ASN A 263 13.83 -0.89 17.36
C ASN A 263 13.00 0.40 17.48
N TYR A 264 12.94 1.01 18.67
CA TYR A 264 12.29 2.31 18.85
C TYR A 264 13.00 3.38 18.03
N THR A 265 14.33 3.50 18.18
CA THR A 265 15.14 4.48 17.43
C THR A 265 14.97 4.33 15.92
N GLN A 266 14.98 3.11 15.39
CA GLN A 266 14.81 2.86 13.95
C GLN A 266 13.39 3.12 13.48
N LYS A 267 12.36 2.77 14.26
CA LYS A 267 10.96 3.11 13.98
C LYS A 267 10.79 4.63 13.90
N SER A 268 11.26 5.36 14.91
CA SER A 268 11.22 6.84 14.94
C SER A 268 11.94 7.45 13.73
N ASN A 269 13.14 6.97 13.42
CA ASN A 269 13.92 7.51 12.30
C ASN A 269 13.27 7.21 10.93
N ALA A 270 12.65 6.04 10.77
CA ALA A 270 11.89 5.72 9.56
C ALA A 270 10.70 6.68 9.40
N PHE A 271 9.97 6.96 10.48
CA PHE A 271 8.89 7.94 10.46
C PHE A 271 9.40 9.37 10.20
N PHE A 272 10.54 9.79 10.77
CA PHE A 272 11.12 11.10 10.47
C PHE A 272 11.67 11.22 9.04
N ALA A 273 12.00 10.11 8.38
CA ALA A 273 12.29 10.13 6.95
C ALA A 273 11.01 10.40 6.13
N TYR A 274 9.86 9.89 6.57
CA TYR A 274 8.54 10.18 5.99
C TYR A 274 8.10 11.62 6.23
N ALA A 275 8.13 12.09 7.48
CA ALA A 275 7.54 13.36 7.91
C ALA A 275 8.09 14.61 7.19
N LYS A 276 9.30 14.53 6.61
CA LYS A 276 9.89 15.59 5.76
C LYS A 276 9.05 15.90 4.52
N TYR A 277 8.15 15.01 4.13
CA TYR A 277 7.33 15.10 2.92
C TYR A 277 5.84 15.27 3.21
N ASP A 278 5.45 15.36 4.49
CA ASP A 278 4.06 15.56 4.89
C ASP A 278 3.95 16.85 5.71
N ASN A 279 3.45 17.91 5.08
CA ASN A 279 3.33 19.21 5.73
C ASN A 279 2.07 19.35 6.61
N GLN A 280 1.17 18.36 6.60
CA GLN A 280 0.03 18.29 7.52
C GLN A 280 0.35 17.47 8.77
N GLU A 281 1.49 16.78 8.78
CA GLU A 281 2.01 16.09 9.95
C GLU A 281 2.58 17.11 10.95
N VAL A 282 1.69 17.83 11.64
CA VAL A 282 2.05 18.88 12.60
C VAL A 282 2.28 18.25 13.98
N GLU A 283 3.52 18.42 14.48
CA GLU A 283 4.01 17.99 15.79
C GLU A 283 3.99 16.47 16.02
N ILE A 284 5.14 15.85 15.75
CA ILE A 284 5.54 14.55 16.31
C ILE A 284 5.23 14.57 17.80
N ARG A 285 4.14 13.93 18.21
CA ARG A 285 3.94 13.61 19.62
C ARG A 285 4.63 12.27 19.82
N ASP A 286 5.48 12.17 20.84
CA ASP A 286 6.15 10.93 21.25
C ASP A 286 5.17 9.73 21.45
N HIS A 287 3.86 9.99 21.42
CA HIS A 287 2.78 9.01 21.51
C HIS A 287 2.42 8.33 20.16
N ASP A 288 2.79 8.89 19.01
CA ASP A 288 2.47 8.30 17.69
C ASP A 288 3.44 7.17 17.30
N VAL A 289 4.58 7.09 18.00
CA VAL A 289 5.55 6.00 17.87
C VAL A 289 5.21 4.83 18.81
N VAL A 290 4.06 4.89 19.49
CA VAL A 290 3.71 3.85 20.46
C VAL A 290 3.50 2.50 19.75
N PRO A 291 3.99 1.41 20.31
CA PRO A 291 4.06 0.11 19.65
C PRO A 291 2.88 -0.77 20.06
N THR A 292 2.69 -1.88 19.35
CA THR A 292 1.49 -2.72 19.43
C THR A 292 1.78 -4.07 20.08
N LEU A 293 0.75 -4.63 20.73
CA LEU A 293 0.79 -5.98 21.31
C LEU A 293 0.64 -7.02 20.18
N SER A 294 1.39 -8.11 20.30
CA SER A 294 1.30 -9.32 19.48
C SER A 294 -0.08 -9.99 19.53
#